data_AF-A0A7S2J579-F1
#
_entry.id   AF-A0A7S2J579-F1
#
_cell.length_a   1.000
_cell.length_b   1.000
_cell.length_c   1.000
_cell.angle_alpha   90.00
_cell.angle_beta   90.00
_cell.angle_gamma   90.00
#
_symmetry.space_group_name_H-M   'P 1'
#
loop_
_entity.id
_entity.type
_entity.pdbx_description
1 polymer ?
#
loop_
_entity_poly.entity_id
_entity_poly.type
_entity_poly.pdbx_seq_one_letter_code
_entity_poly.pdbx_strand_id
1 'polypeptide(L)'
;PQPPVALAERCPLMLWSFIAYFVAPLGIAVWALLLSGLRPLQSISKAVIGLTMSIGGATLTIPMFIALFSAVAWSWETYALFGGRAPRSLTEADLARRWREERNWWILNFNLLLWLTNWR
;
A
#
# COMPACT_ATOMS: atom_id res chain seq x y z
N PRO A 1 -4.37 -34.63 -10.99
CA PRO A 1 -5.19 -33.53 -10.41
C PRO A 1 -4.29 -32.54 -9.65
N GLN A 2 -3.83 -31.49 -10.33
CA GLN A 2 -3.09 -30.40 -9.68
C GLN A 2 -4.10 -29.45 -8.99
N PRO A 3 -3.92 -29.11 -7.70
CA PRO A 3 -4.77 -28.14 -7.01
C PRO A 3 -4.49 -26.70 -7.52
N PRO A 4 -5.38 -25.73 -7.23
CA PRO A 4 -5.54 -24.52 -8.02
C PRO A 4 -4.51 -23.43 -7.67
N VAL A 5 -3.30 -23.54 -8.24
CA VAL A 5 -2.26 -22.50 -8.16
C VAL A 5 -2.76 -21.16 -8.74
N ALA A 6 -3.69 -21.21 -9.70
CA ALA A 6 -4.22 -20.04 -10.40
C ALA A 6 -5.01 -19.06 -9.52
N LEU A 7 -5.54 -19.48 -8.36
CA LEU A 7 -6.28 -18.57 -7.47
C LEU A 7 -5.34 -17.75 -6.57
N ALA A 8 -4.23 -18.33 -6.13
CA ALA A 8 -3.28 -17.68 -5.24
C ALA A 8 -2.52 -16.54 -5.94
N GLU A 9 -2.23 -16.65 -7.24
CA GLU A 9 -1.56 -15.58 -8.00
C GLU A 9 -2.50 -14.41 -8.38
N ARG A 10 -3.82 -14.63 -8.44
CA ARG A 10 -4.79 -13.57 -8.81
C ARG A 10 -5.03 -12.56 -7.69
N CYS A 11 -5.03 -13.01 -6.44
CA CYS A 11 -5.24 -12.16 -5.28
C CYS A 11 -4.19 -11.03 -5.14
N PRO A 12 -2.87 -11.29 -5.25
CA PRO A 12 -1.87 -10.22 -5.20
C PRO A 12 -2.00 -9.28 -6.39
N LEU A 13 -2.31 -9.77 -7.60
CA LEU A 13 -2.52 -8.92 -8.79
C LEU A 13 -3.67 -7.91 -8.59
N MET A 14 -4.78 -8.34 -7.97
CA MET A 14 -5.91 -7.47 -7.65
C MET A 14 -5.55 -6.44 -6.58
N LEU A 15 -4.83 -6.86 -5.54
CA LEU A 15 -4.38 -5.97 -4.47
C LEU A 15 -3.45 -4.87 -4.99
N TRP A 16 -2.44 -5.24 -5.79
CA TRP A 16 -1.47 -4.30 -6.36
C TRP A 16 -2.12 -3.32 -7.32
N SER A 17 -3.09 -3.79 -8.12
CA SER A 17 -3.88 -2.94 -9.00
C SER A 17 -4.69 -1.92 -8.19
N PHE A 18 -5.32 -2.36 -7.10
CA PHE A 18 -6.07 -1.46 -6.22
C PHE A 18 -5.16 -0.39 -5.57
N ILE A 19 -4.01 -0.80 -5.04
CA ILE A 19 -3.05 0.12 -4.42
C ILE A 19 -2.53 1.15 -5.43
N ALA A 20 -2.13 0.70 -6.62
CA ALA A 20 -1.53 1.56 -7.64
C ALA A 20 -2.53 2.53 -8.28
N TYR A 21 -3.77 2.10 -8.54
CA TYR A 21 -4.76 2.91 -9.25
C TYR A 21 -5.68 3.73 -8.35
N PHE A 22 -5.87 3.33 -7.09
CA PHE A 22 -6.78 4.02 -6.18
C PHE A 22 -6.04 4.63 -4.99
N VAL A 23 -5.29 3.82 -4.24
CA VAL A 23 -4.76 4.26 -2.93
C VAL A 23 -3.65 5.31 -3.08
N ALA A 24 -2.66 5.08 -3.95
CA ALA A 24 -1.56 6.01 -4.15
C ALA A 24 -2.01 7.35 -4.79
N PRO A 25 -2.80 7.36 -5.89
CA PRO A 25 -3.29 8.62 -6.48
C PRO A 25 -4.18 9.41 -5.52
N LEU A 26 -5.03 8.74 -4.74
CA LEU A 26 -5.86 9.39 -3.73
C LEU A 26 -5.02 10.01 -2.62
N GLY A 27 -4.01 9.30 -2.11
CA GLY A 27 -3.07 9.81 -1.12
C GLY A 27 -2.35 11.07 -1.61
N ILE A 28 -1.86 11.06 -2.85
CA ILE A 28 -1.22 12.22 -3.50
C ILE A 28 -2.20 13.39 -3.66
N ALA A 29 -3.44 13.13 -4.10
CA ALA A 29 -4.45 14.17 -4.28
C ALA A 29 -4.80 14.84 -2.95
N VAL A 30 -5.05 14.06 -1.89
CA VAL A 30 -5.34 14.57 -0.54
C VAL A 30 -4.15 15.37 -0.01
N TRP A 31 -2.93 14.85 -0.18
CA TRP A 31 -1.70 15.52 0.23
C TRP A 31 -1.50 16.86 -0.50
N ALA A 32 -1.67 16.89 -1.82
CA ALA A 32 -1.60 18.11 -2.62
C ALA A 32 -2.67 19.14 -2.22
N LEU A 33 -3.90 18.68 -1.94
CA LEU A 33 -4.99 19.53 -1.46
C LEU A 33 -4.68 20.15 -0.09
N LEU A 34 -4.07 19.40 0.82
CA LEU A 34 -3.61 19.93 2.11
C LEU A 34 -2.56 21.04 1.93
N LEU A 35 -1.61 20.83 1.02
CA LEU A 35 -0.53 21.78 0.71
C LEU A 35 -0.97 22.98 -0.13
N SER A 36 -2.11 22.92 -0.82
CA SER A 36 -2.58 23.97 -1.72
C SER A 36 -2.86 25.32 -1.04
N GLY A 37 -2.99 25.37 0.29
CA GLY A 37 -3.26 26.59 1.05
C GLY A 37 -4.69 27.15 0.87
N LEU A 38 -5.51 26.54 0.00
CA LEU A 38 -6.88 26.94 -0.26
C LEU A 38 -7.79 26.40 0.86
N ARG A 39 -8.24 27.29 1.75
CA ARG A 39 -9.11 26.97 2.89
C ARG A 39 -10.30 26.03 2.60
N PRO A 40 -11.10 26.22 1.52
CA PRO A 40 -12.22 25.32 1.26
C PRO A 40 -11.77 23.89 0.90
N LEU A 41 -10.67 23.76 0.16
CA LEU A 41 -10.11 22.46 -0.22
C LEU A 41 -9.48 21.73 0.97
N GLN A 42 -8.81 22.47 1.86
CA GLN A 42 -8.32 21.91 3.12
C GLN A 42 -9.44 21.39 4.02
N SER A 43 -10.60 22.06 4.04
CA SER A 43 -11.77 21.59 4.80
C SER A 43 -12.27 20.24 4.28
N ILE A 44 -12.31 20.07 2.95
CA ILE A 44 -12.70 18.80 2.32
C ILE A 44 -11.69 17.70 2.66
N SER A 45 -10.39 17.96 2.52
CA SER A 45 -9.35 16.99 2.88
C SER A 45 -9.44 16.59 4.36
N LYS A 46 -9.67 17.55 5.27
CA LYS A 46 -9.86 17.28 6.70
C LYS A 46 -11.11 16.46 6.97
N ALA A 47 -12.19 16.67 6.23
CA ALA A 47 -13.40 15.84 6.34
C ALA A 47 -13.11 14.40 5.92
N VAL A 48 -12.37 14.19 4.82
CA VAL A 48 -11.99 12.86 4.33
C VAL A 48 -11.04 12.15 5.29
N ILE A 49 -10.02 12.85 5.81
CA ILE A 49 -9.06 12.32 6.80
C ILE A 49 -9.73 12.04 8.13
N GLY A 50 -10.69 12.90 8.53
CA GLY A 50 -11.46 12.79 9.76
C GLY A 50 -12.56 11.73 9.74
N LEU A 51 -12.76 11.03 8.61
CA LEU A 51 -13.64 9.86 8.58
C LEU A 51 -13.07 8.78 9.49
N THR A 52 -13.85 8.42 10.49
CA THR A 52 -13.52 7.36 11.45
C THR A 52 -14.34 6.12 11.13
N MET A 53 -13.69 4.97 11.24
CA MET A 53 -14.30 3.65 11.22
C MET A 53 -14.13 3.03 12.60
N SER A 54 -15.21 2.45 13.13
CA SER A 54 -15.16 1.66 14.36
C SER A 54 -15.05 0.19 14.01
N ILE A 55 -14.00 -0.48 14.49
CA ILE A 55 -13.80 -1.92 14.33
C ILE A 55 -13.53 -2.50 15.72
N GLY A 56 -14.44 -3.32 16.23
CA GLY A 56 -14.23 -4.09 17.46
C GLY A 56 -13.87 -3.24 18.69
N GLY A 57 -14.46 -2.06 18.84
CA GLY A 57 -14.23 -1.16 20.00
C GLY A 57 -13.10 -0.14 19.81
N ALA A 58 -12.29 -0.25 18.75
CA ALA A 58 -11.31 0.77 18.39
C ALA A 58 -11.89 1.70 17.31
N THR A 59 -11.78 3.02 17.51
CA THR A 59 -12.06 4.03 16.49
C THR A 59 -10.77 4.35 15.74
N LEU A 60 -10.70 3.96 14.48
CA LEU A 60 -9.57 4.23 13.61
C LEU A 60 -9.96 5.24 12.53
N THR A 61 -9.10 6.20 12.22
CA THR A 61 -9.29 7.06 11.04
C THR A 61 -8.96 6.27 9.77
N ILE A 62 -9.58 6.63 8.64
CA ILE A 62 -9.28 5.99 7.35
C ILE A 62 -7.76 6.05 7.01
N PRO A 63 -7.06 7.18 7.16
CA PRO A 63 -5.62 7.25 6.96
C PRO A 63 -4.84 6.28 7.85
N MET A 64 -5.23 6.14 9.12
CA MET A 64 -4.57 5.22 10.05
C MET A 64 -4.82 3.75 9.66
N PHE A 65 -6.02 3.41 9.21
CA PHE A 65 -6.31 2.07 8.69
C PHE A 65 -5.48 1.75 7.45
N ILE A 66 -5.40 2.67 6.48
CA ILE A 66 -4.62 2.48 5.25
C ILE A 66 -3.12 2.43 5.56
N ALA A 67 -2.62 3.27 6.48
CA ALA A 67 -1.24 3.25 6.92
C ALA A 67 -0.89 1.92 7.61
N LEU A 68 -1.75 1.42 8.51
CA LEU A 68 -1.54 0.13 9.18
C LEU A 68 -1.59 -1.04 8.20
N PHE A 69 -2.57 -1.04 7.29
CA PHE A 69 -2.66 -2.05 6.22
C PHE A 69 -1.41 -2.03 5.34
N SER A 70 -0.94 -0.84 4.96
CA SER A 70 0.31 -0.67 4.22
C SER A 70 1.50 -1.14 5.05
N ALA A 71 1.57 -0.88 6.35
CA ALA A 71 2.66 -1.37 7.18
C ALA A 71 2.72 -2.90 7.24
N VAL A 72 1.57 -3.57 7.36
CA VAL A 72 1.48 -5.04 7.36
C VAL A 72 1.90 -5.62 6.00
N ALA A 73 1.38 -5.06 4.90
CA ALA A 73 1.77 -5.46 3.56
C ALA A 73 3.26 -5.21 3.29
N TRP A 74 3.82 -4.12 3.82
CA TRP A 74 5.24 -3.80 3.75
C TRP A 74 6.09 -4.84 4.46
N SER A 75 5.70 -5.24 5.68
CA SER A 75 6.42 -6.27 6.43
C SER A 75 6.42 -7.61 5.69
N TRP A 76 5.29 -7.97 5.07
CA TRP A 76 5.17 -9.18 4.26
C TRP A 76 6.10 -9.16 3.04
N GLU A 77 6.06 -8.08 2.25
CA GLU A 77 6.92 -7.92 1.07
C GLU A 77 8.41 -7.84 1.44
N THR A 78 8.74 -7.16 2.55
CA THR A 78 10.12 -7.09 3.06
C THR A 78 10.63 -8.49 3.43
N TYR A 79 9.79 -9.32 4.05
CA TYR A 79 10.15 -10.70 4.33
C TYR A 79 10.32 -11.53 3.05
N ALA A 80 9.46 -11.33 2.04
CA ALA A 80 9.59 -12.01 0.75
C ALA A 80 10.89 -11.64 0.01
N LEU A 81 11.26 -10.36 0.01
CA LEU A 81 12.46 -9.83 -0.64
C LEU A 81 13.77 -10.21 0.07
N PHE A 82 13.80 -10.08 1.40
CA PHE A 82 15.05 -10.17 2.18
C PHE A 82 15.14 -11.40 3.09
N GLY A 83 14.04 -12.09 3.37
CA GLY A 83 14.00 -13.27 4.24
C GLY A 83 14.41 -14.58 3.56
N GLY A 84 14.38 -14.63 2.23
CA GLY A 84 14.77 -15.82 1.45
C GLY A 84 16.28 -15.89 1.19
N ARG A 85 16.91 -17.04 1.45
CA ARG A 85 18.30 -17.32 1.01
C ARG A 85 18.39 -17.08 -0.51
N ALA A 86 19.29 -16.19 -0.93
CA ALA A 86 19.50 -15.93 -2.34
C ALA A 86 19.92 -17.22 -3.08
N PRO A 87 19.24 -17.59 -4.19
CA PRO A 87 19.68 -18.70 -5.02
C PRO A 87 21.09 -18.44 -5.54
N ARG A 88 21.97 -19.46 -5.52
CA ARG A 88 23.35 -19.39 -6.04
C ARG A 88 23.41 -19.12 -7.55
N SER A 89 22.32 -19.36 -8.27
CA SER A 89 22.11 -19.01 -9.68
C SER A 89 20.68 -18.50 -9.85
N LEU A 90 20.53 -17.26 -10.29
CA LEU A 90 19.22 -16.67 -10.59
C LEU A 90 18.88 -16.98 -12.04
N THR A 91 17.74 -17.61 -12.29
CA THR A 91 17.20 -17.70 -13.65
C THR A 91 16.58 -16.35 -14.06
N GLU A 92 16.38 -16.12 -15.37
CA GLU A 92 15.70 -14.90 -15.85
C GLU A 92 14.29 -14.74 -15.24
N ALA A 93 13.59 -15.86 -15.00
CA ALA A 93 12.29 -15.87 -14.34
C ALA A 93 12.36 -15.39 -12.88
N ASP A 94 13.42 -15.76 -12.14
CA ASP A 94 13.65 -15.31 -10.77
C ASP A 94 13.99 -13.82 -10.71
N LEU A 95 14.79 -13.33 -11.67
CA LEU A 95 15.09 -11.91 -11.84
C LEU A 95 13.83 -11.09 -12.10
N ALA A 96 12.98 -11.54 -13.02
CA ALA A 96 11.70 -10.89 -13.31
C ALA A 96 10.74 -10.89 -12.12
N ARG A 97 10.78 -11.92 -11.26
CA ARG A 97 9.98 -11.98 -10.03
C ARG A 97 10.51 -10.99 -8.98
N ARG A 98 11.81 -11.00 -8.71
CA ARG A 98 12.45 -10.05 -7.78
C ARG A 98 12.23 -8.60 -8.17
N TRP A 99 12.33 -8.28 -9.45
CA TRP A 99 12.05 -6.92 -9.94
C TRP A 99 10.58 -6.50 -9.73
N ARG A 100 9.63 -7.44 -9.79
CA ARG A 100 8.23 -7.15 -9.44
C ARG A 100 8.09 -6.89 -7.94
N GLU A 101 8.65 -7.76 -7.11
CA GLU A 101 8.63 -7.63 -5.65
C GLU A 101 9.28 -6.30 -5.21
N GLU A 102 10.42 -5.92 -5.79
CA GLU A 102 11.12 -4.67 -5.47
C GLU A 102 10.30 -3.43 -5.85
N ARG A 103 9.71 -3.40 -7.05
CA ARG A 103 8.82 -2.28 -7.46
C ARG A 103 7.61 -2.16 -6.55
N ASN A 104 7.00 -3.29 -6.21
CA ASN A 104 5.88 -3.37 -5.29
C ASN A 104 6.26 -2.82 -3.90
N TRP A 105 7.43 -3.20 -3.38
CA TRP A 105 7.98 -2.70 -2.13
C TRP A 105 8.19 -1.18 -2.14
N TRP A 106 8.71 -0.62 -3.24
CA TRP A 106 8.86 0.84 -3.38
C TRP A 106 7.52 1.57 -3.40
N ILE A 107 6.54 1.11 -4.21
CA ILE A 107 5.20 1.70 -4.26
C ILE A 107 4.59 1.76 -2.86
N LEU A 108 4.80 0.70 -2.09
CA LEU A 108 4.19 0.54 -0.78
C LEU A 108 4.89 1.40 0.30
N ASN A 109 6.21 1.60 0.21
CA ASN A 109 6.92 2.60 1.01
C ASN A 109 6.41 4.03 0.76
N PHE A 110 6.24 4.42 -0.52
CA PHE A 110 5.71 5.74 -0.86
C PHE A 110 4.28 5.92 -0.36
N ASN A 111 3.45 4.89 -0.51
CA ASN A 111 2.09 4.91 -0.01
C ASN A 111 2.05 5.05 1.51
N LEU A 112 2.88 4.29 2.24
CA LEU A 112 3.03 4.41 3.69
C LEU A 112 3.43 5.84 4.09
N LEU A 113 4.43 6.42 3.44
CA LEU A 113 4.89 7.78 3.72
C LEU A 113 3.80 8.82 3.45
N LEU A 114 3.04 8.68 2.36
CA LEU A 114 1.90 9.55 2.05
C LEU A 114 0.82 9.48 3.14
N TRP A 115 0.42 8.28 3.57
CA TRP A 115 -0.61 8.16 4.60
C TRP A 115 -0.12 8.53 5.99
N LEU A 116 1.16 8.31 6.31
CA LEU A 116 1.77 8.80 7.55
C LEU A 116 1.83 10.34 7.58
N THR A 117 2.14 10.99 6.46
CA THR A 117 2.10 12.47 6.41
C THR A 117 0.67 13.02 6.47
N ASN A 118 -0.30 12.29 5.92
CA ASN A 118 -1.74 12.60 6.01
C ASN A 118 -2.40 12.15 7.33
N TRP A 119 -1.68 11.48 8.23
CA TRP A 119 -2.19 11.12 9.57
C TRP A 119 -2.52 12.37 10.40
N ARG A 120 -1.76 13.45 10.15
CA ARG A 120 -1.74 14.69 10.91
C ARG A 120 -3.09 15.41 10.98
#